data_AF-A0A3M1XSK3-F1
#
_entry.id   AF-A0A3M1XSK3-F1
#
_cell.length_a   1.000
_cell.length_b   1.000
_cell.length_c   1.000
_cell.angle_alpha   90.00
_cell.angle_beta   90.00
_cell.angle_gamma   90.00
#
_symmetry.space_group_name_H-M   'P 1'
#
loop_
_entity.id
_entity.type
_entity.pdbx_description
1 polymer ?
#
loop_
_entity_poly.entity_id
_entity_poly.type
_entity_poly.pdbx_seq_one_letter_code
_entity_poly.pdbx_strand_id
1 'polypeptide(L)'
;MTQIEMLQQEFEQELAATRRTLERLDDQKWNWKPHPRSWSLGELANHLVNLLSWFEVTLGRDELDLSPSDESPARPVGNNRQEILSLFDQNARQAGQLLSQTREEHLWTPWKLLKGGQELFTMPRILVLRRFVLNHLVHHRGQL
;
A
#
# COMPACT_ATOMS: atom_id res chain seq x y z
N MET A 1 -20.82 5.52 -14.00
CA MET A 1 -19.53 5.38 -13.31
C MET A 1 -19.72 4.43 -12.15
N THR A 2 -19.06 3.29 -12.16
CA THR A 2 -19.12 2.29 -11.08
C THR A 2 -18.17 2.64 -9.94
N GLN A 3 -18.20 1.90 -8.82
CA GLN A 3 -17.27 2.15 -7.72
C GLN A 3 -15.84 1.76 -8.08
N ILE A 4 -15.68 0.69 -8.87
CA ILE A 4 -14.38 0.31 -9.42
C ILE A 4 -13.83 1.41 -10.33
N GLU A 5 -14.64 1.96 -11.24
CA GLU A 5 -14.19 3.04 -12.14
C GLU A 5 -13.74 4.30 -11.37
N MET A 6 -14.48 4.71 -10.33
CA MET A 6 -14.07 5.83 -9.47
C MET A 6 -12.77 5.52 -8.73
N LEU A 7 -12.64 4.31 -8.18
CA LEU A 7 -11.45 3.91 -7.44
C LEU A 7 -10.23 3.77 -8.36
N GLN A 8 -10.40 3.30 -9.59
CA GLN A 8 -9.34 3.23 -10.61
C GLN A 8 -8.83 4.61 -10.98
N GLN A 9 -9.74 5.58 -11.18
CA GLN A 9 -9.34 6.95 -11.49
C GLN A 9 -8.53 7.59 -10.34
N GLU A 10 -8.96 7.41 -9.08
CA GLU A 10 -8.22 7.87 -7.90
C GLU A 10 -6.86 7.16 -7.80
N PHE A 11 -6.84 5.84 -7.99
CA PHE A 11 -5.64 5.00 -7.97
C PHE A 11 -4.60 5.47 -9.00
N GLU A 12 -4.98 5.68 -10.26
CA GLU A 12 -4.08 6.13 -11.31
C GLU A 12 -3.48 7.51 -11.01
N GLN A 13 -4.31 8.45 -10.55
CA GLN A 13 -3.86 9.80 -10.21
C GLN A 13 -2.86 9.78 -9.03
N GLU A 14 -3.19 9.05 -7.97
CA GLU A 14 -2.37 9.00 -6.77
C GLU A 14 -1.08 8.20 -6.97
N LEU A 15 -1.10 7.14 -7.79
CA LEU A 15 0.12 6.43 -8.15
C LEU A 15 1.04 7.27 -9.03
N ALA A 16 0.50 8.00 -10.02
CA ALA A 16 1.32 8.86 -10.86
C ALA A 16 2.01 9.95 -10.03
N ALA A 17 1.30 10.55 -9.07
CA ALA A 17 1.88 11.51 -8.13
C ALA A 17 2.94 10.87 -7.22
N THR A 18 2.66 9.70 -6.68
CA THR A 18 3.60 8.98 -5.81
C THR A 18 4.86 8.57 -6.55
N ARG A 19 4.75 8.03 -7.77
CA ARG A 19 5.89 7.66 -8.60
C ARG A 19 6.82 8.85 -8.86
N ARG A 20 6.26 10.01 -9.20
CA ARG A 20 7.03 11.25 -9.38
C ARG A 20 7.79 11.64 -8.12
N THR A 21 7.20 11.49 -6.93
CA THR A 21 7.93 11.72 -5.67
C THR A 21 9.08 10.73 -5.51
N LEU A 22 8.84 9.44 -5.76
CA LEU A 22 9.86 8.39 -5.64
C LEU A 22 11.04 8.57 -6.64
N GLU A 23 10.79 9.11 -7.84
CA GLU A 23 11.84 9.44 -8.82
C GLU A 23 12.88 10.46 -8.30
N ARG A 24 12.50 11.27 -7.30
CA ARG A 24 13.32 12.36 -6.74
C ARG A 24 14.10 11.95 -5.50
N LEU A 25 13.97 10.70 -5.05
CA LEU A 25 14.73 10.19 -3.91
C LEU A 25 16.24 10.30 -4.18
N ASP A 26 16.97 10.69 -3.15
CA ASP A 26 18.42 10.81 -3.17
C ASP A 26 19.03 9.63 -2.41
N ASP A 27 19.72 8.75 -3.15
CA ASP A 27 20.36 7.55 -2.58
C ASP A 27 21.41 7.91 -1.52
N GLN A 28 22.03 9.10 -1.59
CA GLN A 28 22.98 9.56 -0.57
C GLN A 28 22.30 9.88 0.78
N LYS A 29 20.98 10.10 0.76
CA LYS A 29 20.15 10.41 1.94
C LYS A 29 19.30 9.23 2.38
N TRP A 30 19.58 8.02 1.91
CA TRP A 30 18.76 6.83 2.20
C TRP A 30 18.47 6.63 3.69
N ASN A 31 19.49 6.86 4.53
CA ASN A 31 19.41 6.72 5.98
C ASN A 31 19.10 8.04 6.71
N TRP A 32 18.91 9.14 5.98
CA TRP A 32 18.59 10.42 6.58
C TRP A 32 17.22 10.36 7.25
N LYS A 33 17.13 10.95 8.45
CA LYS A 33 15.92 11.07 9.25
C LYS A 33 15.68 12.54 9.60
N PRO A 34 14.45 13.07 9.47
CA PRO A 34 14.14 14.42 9.94
C PRO A 34 14.23 14.52 11.47
N HIS A 35 14.00 13.41 12.17
CA HIS A 35 14.14 13.28 13.62
C HIS A 35 14.53 11.84 13.98
N PRO A 36 15.32 11.57 15.04
CA PRO A 36 15.77 10.21 15.38
C PRO A 36 14.66 9.17 15.58
N ARG A 37 13.47 9.60 15.99
CA ARG A 37 12.28 8.73 16.16
C ARG A 37 11.48 8.50 14.88
N SER A 38 11.79 9.22 13.81
CA SER A 38 11.11 9.08 12.52
C SER A 38 11.71 7.94 11.71
N TRP A 39 10.97 7.51 10.69
CA TRP A 39 11.53 6.69 9.62
C TRP A 39 12.59 7.46 8.83
N SER A 40 13.57 6.73 8.31
CA SER A 40 14.49 7.24 7.29
C SER A 40 13.77 7.41 5.96
N LEU A 41 14.42 8.12 5.04
CA LEU A 41 13.97 8.24 3.65
C LEU A 41 13.68 6.86 3.03
N GLY A 42 14.61 5.92 3.19
CA GLY A 42 14.47 4.55 2.67
C GLY A 42 13.37 3.74 3.36
N GLU A 43 13.22 3.86 4.68
CA GLU A 43 12.14 3.21 5.43
C GLU A 43 10.76 3.71 4.96
N LEU A 44 10.60 5.02 4.79
CA LEU A 44 9.35 5.64 4.32
C LEU A 44 9.05 5.30 2.85
N ALA A 45 10.06 5.27 1.99
CA ALA A 45 9.90 4.85 0.59
C ALA A 45 9.45 3.38 0.48
N ASN A 46 10.07 2.47 1.25
CA ASN A 46 9.64 1.08 1.32
C ASN A 46 8.22 0.94 1.87
N HIS A 47 7.84 1.75 2.86
CA HIS A 47 6.47 1.75 3.38
C HIS A 47 5.44 2.09 2.30
N LEU A 48 5.68 3.13 1.48
CA LEU A 48 4.78 3.47 0.37
C LEU A 48 4.61 2.34 -0.64
N VAL A 49 5.71 1.68 -1.03
CA VAL A 49 5.67 0.52 -1.94
C VAL A 49 4.89 -0.63 -1.32
N ASN A 50 5.10 -0.87 -0.02
CA ASN A 50 4.44 -1.91 0.73
C ASN A 50 2.92 -1.68 0.85
N LEU A 51 2.44 -0.44 0.96
CA LEU A 51 1.00 -0.15 1.01
C LEU A 51 0.27 -0.70 -0.21
N LEU A 52 0.87 -0.66 -1.40
CA LEU A 52 0.23 -1.20 -2.61
C LEU A 52 0.01 -2.71 -2.58
N SER A 53 0.85 -3.47 -1.86
CA SER A 53 0.66 -4.91 -1.69
C SER A 53 -0.65 -5.25 -0.96
N TRP A 54 -1.23 -4.29 -0.21
CA TRP A 54 -2.51 -4.51 0.47
C TRP A 54 -3.69 -4.57 -0.49
N PHE A 55 -3.57 -4.15 -1.75
CA PHE A 55 -4.61 -4.44 -2.75
C PHE A 55 -4.79 -5.95 -2.93
N GLU A 56 -3.70 -6.70 -3.07
CA GLU A 56 -3.73 -8.15 -3.18
C GLU A 56 -4.34 -8.80 -1.93
N VAL A 57 -3.88 -8.39 -0.75
CA VAL A 57 -4.38 -8.95 0.51
C VAL A 57 -5.87 -8.63 0.71
N THR A 58 -6.27 -7.38 0.46
CA THR A 58 -7.64 -6.92 0.69
C THR A 58 -8.61 -7.46 -0.34
N LEU A 59 -8.21 -7.68 -1.59
CA LEU A 59 -9.09 -8.22 -2.61
C LEU A 59 -9.08 -9.76 -2.63
N GLY A 60 -7.98 -10.39 -2.24
CA GLY A 60 -7.79 -11.85 -2.32
C GLY A 60 -8.07 -12.63 -1.03
N ARG A 61 -8.19 -11.98 0.14
CA ARG A 61 -8.39 -12.65 1.44
C ARG A 61 -9.46 -11.94 2.26
N ASP A 62 -10.13 -12.66 3.16
CA ASP A 62 -11.17 -12.08 4.03
C ASP A 62 -10.61 -11.33 5.24
N GLU A 63 -9.33 -11.55 5.55
CA GLU A 63 -8.68 -10.94 6.71
C GLU A 63 -7.17 -10.85 6.56
N LEU A 64 -6.56 -10.00 7.40
CA LEU A 64 -5.12 -9.91 7.63
C LEU A 64 -4.86 -9.81 9.13
N ASP A 65 -4.02 -10.69 9.66
CA ASP A 65 -3.43 -10.54 10.99
C ASP A 65 -2.07 -9.86 10.87
N LEU A 66 -1.87 -8.78 11.64
CA LEU A 66 -0.60 -8.05 11.70
C LEU A 66 0.45 -8.70 12.62
N SER A 67 0.03 -9.64 13.46
CA SER A 67 0.89 -10.37 14.40
C SER A 67 0.47 -11.84 14.47
N PRO A 68 0.47 -12.57 13.34
CA PRO A 68 0.10 -13.98 13.33
C PRO A 68 1.07 -14.81 14.19
N SER A 69 0.59 -15.95 14.69
CA SER A 69 1.42 -16.91 15.44
C SER A 69 2.50 -17.57 14.58
N ASP A 70 2.29 -17.60 13.26
CA ASP A 70 3.19 -18.20 12.29
C ASP A 70 4.04 -17.14 11.58
N GLU A 71 5.26 -17.51 11.16
CA GLU A 71 6.15 -16.59 10.45
C GLU A 71 5.51 -16.11 9.13
N SER A 72 5.36 -14.80 9.00
CA SER A 72 4.97 -14.19 7.73
C SER A 72 6.18 -14.09 6.80
N PRO A 73 6.03 -14.42 5.50
CA PRO A 73 7.12 -14.26 4.55
C PRO A 73 7.62 -12.82 4.53
N ALA A 74 8.95 -12.66 4.50
CA ALA A 74 9.58 -11.35 4.42
C ALA A 74 9.14 -10.63 3.15
N ARG A 75 8.77 -9.34 3.28
CA ARG A 75 8.40 -8.52 2.15
C ARG A 75 9.66 -8.06 1.41
N PRO A 76 9.65 -7.95 0.07
CA PRO A 76 10.75 -7.35 -0.67
C PRO A 76 11.03 -5.94 -0.16
N VAL A 77 12.32 -5.61 0.00
CA VAL A 77 12.80 -4.30 0.43
C VAL A 77 13.75 -3.76 -0.63
N GLY A 78 13.50 -2.54 -1.09
CA GLY A 78 14.40 -1.82 -1.96
C GLY A 78 15.46 -1.07 -1.14
N ASN A 79 16.69 -1.04 -1.62
CA ASN A 79 17.85 -0.46 -0.93
C ASN A 79 18.34 0.84 -1.57
N ASN A 80 17.73 1.24 -2.69
CA ASN A 80 18.00 2.46 -3.42
C ASN A 80 16.75 2.85 -4.22
N ARG A 81 16.77 4.05 -4.79
CA ARG A 81 15.68 4.59 -5.62
C ARG A 81 15.29 3.65 -6.76
N GLN A 82 16.25 3.05 -7.45
CA GLN A 82 15.98 2.21 -8.62
C GLN A 82 15.20 0.94 -8.23
N GLU A 83 15.58 0.30 -7.13
CA GLU A 83 14.86 -0.86 -6.58
C GLU A 83 13.46 -0.46 -6.10
N ILE A 84 13.31 0.69 -5.42
CA ILE A 84 12.00 1.20 -5.00
C ILE A 84 11.09 1.46 -6.20
N LEU A 85 11.59 2.10 -7.26
CA LEU A 85 10.80 2.33 -8.47
C LEU A 85 10.38 1.02 -9.13
N SER A 86 11.28 0.03 -9.17
CA SER A 86 10.97 -1.30 -9.72
C SER A 86 9.88 -2.01 -8.95
N LEU A 87 9.99 -2.06 -7.61
CA LEU A 87 8.98 -2.65 -6.73
C LEU A 87 7.65 -1.88 -6.79
N PHE A 88 7.70 -0.56 -6.81
CA PHE A 88 6.51 0.28 -6.95
C PHE A 88 5.76 -0.03 -8.25
N ASP A 89 6.47 -0.05 -9.38
CA ASP A 89 5.88 -0.31 -10.70
C ASP A 89 5.31 -1.72 -10.80
N GLN A 90 5.97 -2.72 -10.19
CA GLN A 90 5.45 -4.08 -10.09
C GLN A 90 4.14 -4.13 -9.29
N ASN A 91 4.14 -3.56 -8.08
CA ASN A 91 2.97 -3.58 -7.20
C ASN A 91 1.81 -2.77 -7.80
N ALA A 92 2.09 -1.64 -8.43
CA ALA A 92 1.09 -0.82 -9.13
C ALA A 92 0.41 -1.60 -10.26
N ARG A 93 1.17 -2.29 -11.11
CA ARG A 93 0.60 -3.13 -12.18
C ARG A 93 -0.28 -4.23 -11.62
N GLN A 94 0.19 -4.95 -10.60
CA GLN A 94 -0.56 -6.03 -9.99
C GLN A 94 -1.85 -5.54 -9.32
N ALA A 95 -1.78 -4.44 -8.56
CA ALA A 95 -2.94 -3.83 -7.92
C ALA A 95 -3.98 -3.35 -8.95
N GLY A 96 -3.54 -2.73 -10.05
CA GLY A 96 -4.44 -2.29 -11.12
C GLY A 96 -5.14 -3.46 -11.83
N GLN A 97 -4.42 -4.56 -12.07
CA GLN A 97 -5.00 -5.79 -12.63
C GLN A 97 -6.04 -6.43 -11.70
N LEU A 98 -5.74 -6.51 -10.40
CA LEU A 98 -6.67 -7.05 -9.42
C LEU A 98 -7.94 -6.20 -9.32
N LEU A 99 -7.79 -4.87 -9.33
CA LEU A 99 -8.92 -3.96 -9.25
C LEU A 99 -9.83 -4.08 -10.49
N SER A 100 -9.26 -4.25 -11.70
CA SER A 100 -10.05 -4.42 -12.92
C SER A 100 -10.74 -5.79 -13.05
N GLN A 101 -10.23 -6.81 -12.35
CA GLN A 101 -10.82 -8.16 -12.31
C GLN A 101 -11.80 -8.36 -11.15
N THR A 102 -11.87 -7.40 -10.22
CA THR A 102 -12.76 -7.45 -9.06
C THR A 102 -14.22 -7.25 -9.48
N ARG A 103 -15.14 -7.94 -8.81
CA ARG A 103 -16.59 -7.72 -8.98
C ARG A 103 -17.09 -6.63 -8.03
N GLU A 104 -18.03 -5.81 -8.48
CA GLU A 104 -18.57 -4.68 -7.70
C GLU A 104 -19.11 -5.10 -6.33
N GLU A 105 -19.83 -6.22 -6.25
CA GLU A 105 -20.36 -6.73 -5.00
C GLU A 105 -19.26 -7.14 -4.00
N HIS A 106 -18.10 -7.59 -4.50
CA HIS A 106 -16.99 -8.00 -3.65
C HIS A 106 -16.44 -6.84 -2.84
N LEU A 107 -16.40 -5.64 -3.43
CA LEU A 107 -15.95 -4.41 -2.76
C LEU A 107 -16.77 -4.08 -1.50
N TRP A 108 -18.01 -4.57 -1.42
CA TRP A 108 -18.92 -4.34 -0.31
C TRP A 108 -18.93 -5.46 0.73
N THR A 109 -18.22 -6.56 0.47
CA THR A 109 -18.09 -7.65 1.45
C THR A 109 -17.22 -7.24 2.64
N PRO A 110 -17.51 -7.76 3.85
CA PRO A 110 -16.72 -7.46 5.04
C PRO A 110 -15.30 -8.01 4.93
N TRP A 111 -14.34 -7.24 5.46
CA TRP A 111 -12.94 -7.62 5.59
C TRP A 111 -12.43 -7.26 6.99
N LYS A 112 -11.57 -8.10 7.55
CA LYS A 112 -11.09 -7.95 8.94
C LYS A 112 -9.61 -7.63 9.02
N LEU A 113 -9.27 -6.70 9.91
CA LEU A 113 -7.90 -6.56 10.40
C LEU A 113 -7.79 -7.15 11.79
N LEU A 114 -6.81 -8.03 11.99
CA LEU A 114 -6.51 -8.63 13.28
C LEU A 114 -5.11 -8.24 13.76
N LYS A 115 -4.87 -8.43 15.06
CA LYS A 115 -3.54 -8.39 15.65
C LYS A 115 -3.44 -9.47 16.71
N GLY A 116 -2.69 -10.54 16.42
CA GLY A 116 -2.55 -11.68 17.32
C GLY A 116 -3.87 -12.37 17.60
N GLY A 117 -4.67 -12.57 16.54
CA GLY A 117 -6.02 -13.15 16.61
C GLY A 117 -7.11 -12.21 17.13
N GLN A 118 -6.76 -11.03 17.66
CA GLN A 118 -7.75 -10.05 18.12
C GLN A 118 -8.23 -9.19 16.94
N GLU A 119 -9.54 -9.20 16.67
CA GLU A 119 -10.15 -8.31 15.68
C GLU A 119 -9.98 -6.84 16.11
N LEU A 120 -9.32 -6.05 15.28
CA LEU A 120 -9.19 -4.61 15.45
C LEU A 120 -10.38 -3.88 14.82
N PHE A 121 -10.78 -4.32 13.62
CA PHE A 121 -12.00 -3.85 12.96
C PHE A 121 -12.49 -4.83 11.89
N THR A 122 -13.76 -4.71 11.54
CA THR A 122 -14.37 -5.22 10.31
C THR A 122 -14.97 -4.07 9.50
N MET A 123 -14.72 -4.01 8.19
CA MET A 123 -15.38 -3.04 7.29
C MET A 123 -15.42 -3.52 5.83
N PRO A 124 -16.24 -2.91 4.95
CA PRO A 124 -16.20 -3.20 3.52
C PRO A 124 -14.81 -2.99 2.89
N ARG A 125 -14.41 -3.88 1.98
CA ARG A 125 -13.11 -3.83 1.28
C ARG A 125 -12.82 -2.49 0.63
N ILE A 126 -13.83 -1.85 0.03
CA ILE A 126 -13.67 -0.52 -0.58
C ILE A 126 -13.19 0.53 0.44
N LEU A 127 -13.68 0.47 1.68
CA LEU A 127 -13.24 1.38 2.73
C LEU A 127 -11.82 1.05 3.18
N VAL A 128 -11.42 -0.23 3.16
CA VAL A 128 -10.03 -0.64 3.43
C VAL A 128 -9.08 -0.07 2.37
N LEU A 129 -9.38 -0.29 1.09
CA LEU A 129 -8.58 0.22 -0.03
C LEU A 129 -8.47 1.74 -0.02
N ARG A 130 -9.56 2.46 0.22
CA ARG A 130 -9.52 3.92 0.28
C ARG A 130 -8.77 4.44 1.50
N ARG A 131 -9.08 3.94 2.70
CA ARG A 131 -8.56 4.50 3.95
C ARG A 131 -7.14 4.05 4.29
N PHE A 132 -6.87 2.74 4.16
CA PHE A 132 -5.62 2.14 4.63
C PHE A 132 -4.60 1.92 3.53
N VAL A 133 -5.01 2.06 2.26
CA VAL A 133 -4.09 2.05 1.11
C VAL A 133 -3.95 3.44 0.49
N LEU A 134 -4.95 3.96 -0.22
CA LEU A 134 -4.80 5.20 -1.00
C LEU A 134 -4.60 6.45 -0.13
N ASN A 135 -5.48 6.72 0.83
CA ASN A 135 -5.32 7.88 1.73
C ASN A 135 -4.04 7.79 2.56
N HIS A 136 -3.65 6.57 2.93
CA HIS A 136 -2.43 6.30 3.68
C HIS A 136 -1.18 6.54 2.82
N LEU A 137 -1.24 6.17 1.54
CA LEU A 137 -0.23 6.47 0.53
C LEU A 137 -0.08 7.98 0.37
N VAL A 138 -1.19 8.72 0.23
CA VAL A 138 -1.18 10.19 0.14
C VAL A 138 -0.56 10.82 1.37
N HIS A 139 -0.94 10.35 2.57
CA HIS A 139 -0.41 10.84 3.83
C HIS A 139 1.11 10.67 3.92
N HIS A 140 1.63 9.47 3.66
CA HIS A 140 3.06 9.19 3.75
C HIS A 140 3.87 9.76 2.58
N ARG A 141 3.26 9.92 1.40
CA ARG A 141 3.88 10.68 0.30
C ARG A 141 4.11 12.12 0.72
N GLY A 142 3.20 12.72 1.48
CA GLY A 142 3.38 14.07 2.03
C GLY A 142 4.47 14.18 3.10
N GLN A 143 4.97 13.05 3.63
CA GLN A 143 6.11 13.02 4.55
C GLN A 143 7.46 12.93 3.80
N LEU A 144 7.48 12.51 2.53
CA LEU A 144 8.65 12.53 1.65
C LEU A 144 8.87 13.92 1.07
#